data_AF-A0A131XQC9-F1
#
_entry.id   AF-A0A131XQC9-F1
#
_cell.length_a   1.000
_cell.length_b   1.000
_cell.length_c   1.000
_cell.angle_alpha   90.00
_cell.angle_beta   90.00
_cell.angle_gamma   90.00
#
_symmetry.space_group_name_H-M   'P 1'
#
loop_
_entity.id
_entity.type
_entity.pdbx_description
1 polymer ?
#
loop_
_entity_poly.entity_id
_entity_poly.type
_entity_poly.pdbx_seq_one_letter_code
_entity_poly.pdbx_strand_id
1 'polypeptide(L)'
;KMFFCLLLVALLSTAWASQPELPRTCRLDVGAREALIKCVKETSGSEVMTKLNAVGKVLMCGDDMECGIKKTCADFHGSLEKAGRGIIQDEDLPKIREIFNACLDKH
;
A
#
# COMPACT_ATOMS: atom_id res chain seq x y z
N LYS A 1 50.83 21.36 -17.90
CA LYS A 1 49.40 21.52 -18.30
C LYS A 1 48.64 20.29 -17.80
N MET A 2 48.31 20.23 -16.50
CA MET A 2 47.82 18.98 -15.88
C MET A 2 47.15 19.25 -14.53
N PHE A 3 46.05 20.02 -14.49
CA PHE A 3 45.26 20.22 -13.25
C PHE A 3 43.81 20.61 -13.59
N PHE A 4 43.07 19.78 -14.34
CA PHE A 4 41.69 20.14 -14.71
C PHE A 4 40.70 18.96 -14.76
N CYS A 5 40.96 17.85 -14.06
CA CYS A 5 40.07 16.68 -14.11
C CYS A 5 39.41 16.27 -12.79
N LEU A 6 39.63 16.99 -11.67
CA LEU A 6 39.14 16.55 -10.35
C LEU A 6 37.82 17.18 -9.89
N LEU A 7 37.18 18.04 -10.68
CA LEU A 7 35.98 18.78 -10.24
C LEU A 7 34.63 18.21 -10.73
N LEU A 8 34.62 17.16 -11.56
CA LEU A 8 33.39 16.67 -12.21
C LEU A 8 32.76 15.41 -11.58
N VAL A 9 33.38 14.81 -10.55
CA VAL A 9 32.87 13.57 -9.93
C VAL A 9 32.00 13.82 -8.70
N ALA A 10 31.92 15.06 -8.20
CA ALA A 10 31.19 15.39 -6.96
C ALA A 10 29.68 15.66 -7.16
N LEU A 11 29.17 15.70 -8.40
CA LEU A 11 27.79 16.10 -8.70
C LEU A 11 26.83 14.95 -9.06
N LEU A 12 27.28 13.69 -9.00
CA LEU A 12 26.45 12.52 -9.37
C LEU A 12 25.89 11.74 -8.16
N SER A 13 26.14 12.18 -6.93
CA SER A 13 25.80 11.42 -5.72
C SER A 13 24.41 11.73 -5.12
N THR A 14 23.64 12.66 -5.67
CA THR A 14 22.37 13.12 -5.06
C THR A 14 21.10 12.57 -5.72
N ALA A 15 21.19 11.60 -6.63
CA ALA A 15 20.01 11.05 -7.33
C ALA A 15 19.42 9.77 -6.70
N TRP A 16 19.98 9.26 -5.60
CA TRP A 16 19.51 8.05 -4.92
C TRP A 16 19.00 8.38 -3.52
N ALA A 17 17.76 8.84 -3.39
CA ALA A 17 17.08 8.80 -2.09
C ALA A 17 15.55 8.85 -2.15
N SER A 18 14.94 9.11 -3.32
CA SER A 18 13.48 9.13 -3.43
C SER A 18 12.96 7.84 -4.05
N GLN A 19 13.20 6.71 -3.38
CA GLN A 19 12.31 5.57 -3.61
C GLN A 19 10.94 5.94 -3.01
N PRO A 20 9.84 5.82 -3.77
CA PRO A 20 8.52 6.14 -3.24
C PRO A 20 8.27 5.28 -1.99
N GLU A 21 8.09 5.94 -0.85
CA GLU A 21 7.83 5.24 0.41
C GLU A 21 6.57 4.38 0.26
N LEU A 22 6.68 3.10 0.61
CA LEU A 22 5.53 2.21 0.64
C LEU A 22 4.54 2.66 1.74
N PRO A 23 3.23 2.50 1.51
CA PRO A 23 2.22 2.74 2.53
C PRO A 23 2.53 2.01 3.84
N ARG A 24 2.15 2.59 5.00
CA ARG A 24 2.41 1.99 6.33
C ARG A 24 1.88 0.56 6.42
N THR A 25 0.74 0.27 5.79
CA THR A 25 0.14 -1.07 5.68
C THR A 25 1.12 -2.14 5.14
N CYS A 26 2.04 -1.77 4.25
CA CYS A 26 3.02 -2.68 3.66
C CYS A 26 4.23 -2.96 4.55
N ARG A 27 4.44 -2.14 5.59
CA ARG A 27 5.58 -2.23 6.52
C ARG A 27 5.23 -2.87 7.87
N LEU A 28 3.97 -3.22 8.07
CA LEU A 28 3.52 -3.86 9.31
C LEU A 28 4.11 -5.27 9.43
N ASP A 29 4.53 -5.63 10.64
CA ASP A 29 4.78 -7.03 10.98
C ASP A 29 3.46 -7.85 10.94
N VAL A 30 3.58 -9.16 11.13
CA VAL A 30 2.43 -10.08 11.03
C VAL A 30 1.35 -9.74 12.07
N GLY A 31 1.73 -9.49 13.33
CA GLY A 31 0.77 -9.22 14.39
C GLY A 31 0.06 -7.88 14.21
N ALA A 32 0.80 -6.82 13.86
CA ALA A 32 0.21 -5.52 13.56
C ALA A 32 -0.74 -5.57 12.33
N ARG A 33 -0.41 -6.42 11.35
CA ARG A 33 -1.27 -6.63 10.16
C ARG A 33 -2.54 -7.40 10.47
N GLU A 34 -2.47 -8.44 11.30
CA GLU A 34 -3.65 -9.16 11.77
C GLU A 34 -4.59 -8.22 12.55
N ALA A 35 -4.04 -7.38 13.43
CA ALA A 35 -4.79 -6.37 14.15
C ALA A 35 -5.46 -5.35 13.22
N LEU A 36 -4.73 -4.84 12.22
CA LEU A 36 -5.27 -3.98 11.17
C LEU A 36 -6.44 -4.66 10.44
N ILE A 37 -6.26 -5.90 9.97
CA ILE A 37 -7.30 -6.64 9.24
C ILE A 37 -8.55 -6.80 10.10
N LYS A 38 -8.38 -7.16 11.38
CA LYS A 38 -9.50 -7.28 12.32
C LYS A 38 -10.24 -5.95 12.47
N CYS A 39 -9.52 -4.86 12.72
CA CYS A 39 -10.13 -3.53 12.85
C CYS A 39 -10.87 -3.12 11.57
N VAL A 40 -10.27 -3.35 10.39
CA VAL A 40 -10.92 -3.04 9.11
C VAL A 40 -12.18 -3.87 8.94
N LYS A 41 -12.17 -5.17 9.25
CA LYS A 41 -13.39 -6.01 9.16
C LYS A 41 -14.51 -5.56 10.09
N GLU A 42 -14.17 -5.12 11.30
CA GLU A 42 -15.15 -4.66 12.30
C GLU A 42 -15.70 -3.25 11.99
N THR A 43 -14.87 -2.39 11.40
CA THR A 43 -15.22 -0.99 11.10
C THR A 43 -15.84 -0.84 9.73
N SER A 44 -15.46 -1.69 8.77
CA SER A 44 -15.96 -1.61 7.40
C SER A 44 -17.42 -2.04 7.35
N GLY A 45 -18.26 -1.18 6.77
CA GLY A 45 -19.59 -1.59 6.35
C GLY A 45 -19.55 -2.69 5.28
N SER A 46 -20.69 -3.37 5.08
CA SER A 46 -20.86 -4.47 4.12
C SER A 46 -20.45 -4.12 2.69
N GLU A 47 -20.73 -2.88 2.27
CA GLU A 47 -20.35 -2.35 0.96
C GLU A 47 -18.84 -2.35 0.75
N VAL A 48 -18.08 -1.79 1.69
CA VAL A 48 -16.61 -1.71 1.61
C VAL A 48 -16.00 -3.10 1.63
N MET A 49 -16.48 -3.98 2.51
CA MET A 49 -16.01 -5.36 2.57
C MET A 49 -16.28 -6.13 1.28
N THR A 50 -17.41 -5.88 0.63
CA THR A 50 -17.73 -6.51 -0.67
C THR A 50 -16.72 -6.09 -1.74
N LYS A 51 -16.35 -4.81 -1.80
CA LYS A 51 -15.33 -4.31 -2.73
C LYS A 51 -13.96 -4.88 -2.42
N LEU A 52 -13.55 -4.90 -1.14
CA LEU A 52 -12.27 -5.48 -0.72
C LEU A 52 -12.17 -6.98 -1.03
N ASN A 53 -13.23 -7.76 -0.82
CA ASN A 53 -13.27 -9.17 -1.19
C ASN A 53 -13.25 -9.37 -2.70
N ALA A 54 -13.89 -8.50 -3.47
CA ALA A 54 -13.81 -8.55 -4.94
C ALA A 54 -12.38 -8.30 -5.43
N VAL A 55 -11.67 -7.34 -4.83
CA VAL A 55 -10.23 -7.14 -5.10
C VAL A 55 -9.44 -8.39 -4.72
N GLY A 56 -9.69 -8.98 -3.54
CA GLY A 56 -9.08 -10.23 -3.11
C GLY A 56 -9.27 -11.38 -4.12
N LYS A 57 -10.45 -11.50 -4.72
CA LYS A 57 -10.73 -12.50 -5.77
C LYS A 57 -9.91 -12.27 -7.04
N VAL A 58 -9.79 -11.03 -7.51
CA VAL A 58 -8.96 -10.69 -8.68
C VAL A 58 -7.47 -10.96 -8.40
N LEU A 59 -7.03 -10.72 -7.16
CA LEU A 59 -5.68 -11.04 -6.72
C LEU A 59 -5.48 -12.55 -6.44
N MET A 60 -6.47 -13.41 -6.71
CA MET A 60 -6.43 -14.85 -6.40
C MET A 60 -6.20 -15.16 -4.92
N CYS A 61 -6.70 -14.31 -4.03
CA CYS A 61 -6.68 -14.47 -2.57
C CYS A 61 -8.06 -14.86 -2.00
N GLY A 62 -9.13 -14.77 -2.78
CA GLY A 62 -10.49 -14.98 -2.28
C GLY A 62 -10.85 -13.95 -1.21
N ASP A 63 -11.31 -14.42 -0.05
CA ASP A 63 -11.68 -13.58 1.10
C ASP A 63 -10.52 -13.40 2.12
N ASP A 64 -9.32 -13.88 1.77
CA ASP A 64 -8.11 -13.68 2.58
C ASP A 64 -7.52 -12.27 2.37
N MET A 65 -7.87 -11.37 3.29
CA MET A 65 -7.35 -10.00 3.30
C MET A 65 -5.83 -9.92 3.56
N GLU A 66 -5.25 -10.88 4.27
CA GLU A 66 -3.80 -10.86 4.52
C GLU A 66 -3.05 -11.12 3.22
N CYS A 67 -3.48 -12.13 2.47
CA CYS A 67 -3.02 -12.38 1.11
C CYS A 67 -3.23 -11.14 0.22
N GLY A 68 -4.42 -10.54 0.26
CA GLY A 68 -4.74 -9.35 -0.53
C GLY A 68 -3.82 -8.16 -0.25
N ILE A 69 -3.54 -7.87 1.02
CA ILE A 69 -2.59 -6.82 1.43
C ILE A 69 -1.18 -7.16 0.96
N LYS A 70 -0.71 -8.40 1.16
CA LYS A 70 0.62 -8.83 0.72
C LYS A 70 0.82 -8.65 -0.78
N LYS A 71 -0.13 -9.12 -1.60
CA LYS A 71 -0.08 -8.97 -3.06
C LYS A 71 -0.22 -7.52 -3.51
N THR A 72 -1.10 -6.74 -2.89
CA THR A 72 -1.21 -5.31 -3.17
C THR A 72 0.11 -4.59 -2.92
N CYS A 73 0.81 -4.93 -1.84
CA CYS A 73 2.13 -4.37 -1.54
C CYS A 73 3.22 -4.84 -2.50
N ALA A 74 3.25 -6.13 -2.85
CA ALA A 74 4.27 -6.71 -3.73
C ALA A 74 4.10 -6.27 -5.20
N ASP A 75 2.88 -6.39 -5.73
CA ASP A 75 2.63 -6.28 -7.17
C ASP A 75 2.19 -4.85 -7.56
N PHE A 76 1.63 -4.10 -6.62
CA PHE A 76 1.05 -2.77 -6.86
C PHE A 76 1.64 -1.67 -5.97
N HIS A 77 2.74 -1.97 -5.26
CA HIS A 77 3.44 -1.02 -4.37
C HIS A 77 2.52 -0.40 -3.32
N GLY A 78 1.52 -1.16 -2.86
CA GLY A 78 0.54 -0.72 -1.87
C GLY A 78 -0.59 0.15 -2.44
N SER A 79 -0.64 0.37 -3.76
CA SER A 79 -1.69 1.17 -4.39
C SER A 79 -2.99 0.37 -4.54
N LEU A 80 -3.95 0.63 -3.66
CA LEU A 80 -5.29 0.03 -3.72
C LEU A 80 -6.04 0.40 -5.02
N GLU A 81 -5.85 1.61 -5.53
CA GLU A 81 -6.42 2.06 -6.80
C GLU A 81 -5.95 1.19 -7.98
N LYS A 82 -4.65 0.85 -8.01
CA LYS A 82 -4.11 -0.03 -9.05
C LYS A 82 -4.56 -1.48 -8.86
N ALA A 83 -4.51 -1.99 -7.62
CA ALA A 83 -4.89 -3.36 -7.31
C ALA A 83 -6.40 -3.62 -7.52
N GLY A 84 -7.24 -2.61 -7.25
CA GLY A 84 -8.69 -2.67 -7.38
C GLY A 84 -9.23 -2.01 -8.64
N ARG A 85 -8.40 -1.79 -9.67
CA ARG A 85 -8.82 -1.12 -10.90
C ARG A 85 -10.06 -1.81 -11.50
N GLY A 86 -11.12 -1.04 -11.74
CA GLY A 86 -12.39 -1.53 -12.27
C GLY A 86 -13.33 -2.14 -11.22
N ILE A 87 -12.91 -2.22 -9.96
CA ILE A 87 -13.72 -2.66 -8.80
C ILE A 87 -13.95 -1.49 -7.85
N ILE A 88 -12.86 -0.85 -7.45
CA ILE A 88 -12.86 0.32 -6.57
C ILE A 88 -12.91 1.56 -7.47
N GLN A 89 -13.94 2.37 -7.27
CA GLN A 89 -14.07 3.65 -7.97
C GLN A 89 -13.35 4.76 -7.21
N ASP A 90 -13.08 5.89 -7.88
CA ASP A 90 -12.35 7.00 -7.28
C ASP A 90 -13.07 7.57 -6.05
N GLU A 91 -14.41 7.53 -6.04
CA GLU A 91 -15.26 7.91 -4.90
C GLU A 91 -15.16 6.97 -3.69
N ASP A 92 -14.74 5.72 -3.90
CA ASP A 92 -14.56 4.74 -2.82
C ASP A 92 -13.22 4.91 -2.10
N LEU A 93 -12.21 5.40 -2.81
CA LEU A 93 -10.85 5.48 -2.30
C LEU A 93 -10.72 6.30 -1.01
N PRO A 94 -11.34 7.50 -0.87
CA PRO A 94 -11.30 8.25 0.37
C PRO A 94 -11.85 7.46 1.55
N LYS A 95 -13.02 6.85 1.38
CA LYS A 95 -13.70 6.06 2.42
C LYS A 95 -12.86 4.86 2.85
N ILE A 96 -12.29 4.11 1.91
CA ILE A 96 -11.45 2.95 2.23
C ILE A 96 -10.15 3.41 2.90
N ARG A 97 -9.49 4.46 2.38
CA ARG A 97 -8.26 5.01 2.99
C ARG A 97 -8.51 5.50 4.41
N GLU A 98 -9.63 6.16 4.66
CA GLU A 98 -10.02 6.63 5.99
C GLU A 98 -10.14 5.45 6.97
N ILE A 99 -10.84 4.38 6.59
CA ILE A 99 -10.97 3.17 7.43
C ILE A 99 -9.60 2.57 7.75
N PHE A 100 -8.75 2.38 6.72
CA PHE A 100 -7.41 1.82 6.93
C PHE A 100 -6.54 2.74 7.81
N ASN A 101 -6.58 4.05 7.61
CA ASN A 101 -5.82 5.00 8.42
C ASN A 101 -6.32 5.02 9.87
N ALA A 102 -7.64 5.06 10.09
CA ALA A 102 -8.23 5.03 11.42
C ALA A 102 -7.89 3.74 12.19
N CYS A 103 -7.72 2.62 11.48
CA CYS A 103 -7.26 1.37 12.07
C CYS A 103 -5.75 1.32 12.28
N LEU A 104 -4.96 1.92 11.38
CA LEU A 104 -3.51 2.07 11.56
C LEU A 104 -3.18 2.96 12.75
N ASP A 105 -3.91 4.05 12.99
CA ASP A 105 -3.61 4.97 14.09
C ASP A 105 -3.88 4.35 15.48
N LYS A 106 -4.57 3.21 15.54
CA LYS A 106 -4.81 2.45 16.76
C LYS A 106 -3.67 1.47 17.09
N HIS A 107 -2.68 1.31 16.20
CA HIS A 107 -1.65 0.26 16.26
C HIS A 107 -0.25 0.76 15.86
#